data_AF-A0A1X1BRI9-F1
#
_entry.id   AF-A0A1X1BRI9-F1
#
_cell.length_a   1.000
_cell.length_b   1.000
_cell.length_c   1.000
_cell.angle_alpha   90.00
_cell.angle_beta   90.00
_cell.angle_gamma   90.00
#
_symmetry.space_group_name_H-M   'P 1'
#
loop_
_entity.id
_entity.type
_entity.pdbx_description
1 polymer ?
#
loop_
_entity_poly.entity_id
_entity_poly.type
_entity_poly.pdbx_seq_one_letter_code
_entity_poly.pdbx_strand_id
1 'polypeptide(L)' 'MTIAQQLEQKGFREGFRESFRKGIQEASLNIASNLLNNGFKTQYVLQVTELTEEELTQFLNK' A
#
# COMPACT_ATOMS: atom_id res chain seq x y z
N MET A 1 -31.29 -15.25 1.92
CA MET A 1 -29.85 -15.55 1.75
C MET A 1 -29.51 -16.76 2.61
N THR A 2 -28.73 -17.70 2.09
CA THR A 2 -28.23 -18.84 2.87
C THR A 2 -26.94 -18.46 3.61
N ILE A 3 -26.58 -19.23 4.64
CA ILE A 3 -25.34 -19.03 5.41
C ILE A 3 -24.11 -19.10 4.48
N ALA A 4 -24.12 -20.04 3.52
CA ALA A 4 -23.06 -20.15 2.52
C ALA A 4 -22.91 -18.88 1.67
N GLN A 5 -24.01 -18.30 1.19
CA GLN A 5 -23.99 -17.05 0.43
C GLN A 5 -23.52 -15.85 1.27
N GLN A 6 -23.78 -15.85 2.58
CA GLN A 6 -23.29 -14.80 3.48
C GLN A 6 -21.78 -14.90 3.71
N LEU A 7 -21.24 -16.12 3.87
CA LEU A 7 -19.82 -16.36 4.04
C LEU A 7 -19.04 -16.03 2.77
N GLU A 8 -19.54 -16.40 1.59
CA GLU A 8 -18.94 -16.05 0.30
C GLU A 8 -18.86 -14.53 0.11
N GLN A 9 -19.96 -13.81 0.35
CA GLN A 9 -19.98 -12.34 0.29
C GLN A 9 -19.05 -11.69 1.31
N LYS A 10 -18.90 -12.28 2.49
CA LYS A 10 -17.96 -11.78 3.50
C LYS A 10 -16.51 -11.99 3.05
N GLY A 11 -16.17 -13.19 2.58
CA GLY A 11 -14.84 -13.52 2.08
C GLY A 11 -14.45 -12.66 0.88
N PHE A 12 -15.35 -12.43 -0.06
CA PHE A 12 -15.10 -11.54 -1.20
C PHE A 12 -14.82 -10.10 -0.74
N ARG A 13 -15.62 -9.55 0.17
CA ARG A 13 -15.43 -8.19 0.69
C ARG A 13 -14.10 -8.03 1.44
N GLU A 14 -13.75 -9.00 2.28
CA GLU A 14 -12.49 -9.00 3.01
C GLU A 14 -11.30 -9.12 2.05
N GLY A 15 -11.34 -10.07 1.11
CA GLY A 15 -10.30 -10.26 0.11
C GLY A 15 -10.12 -9.02 -0.79
N PHE A 16 -11.21 -8.40 -1.23
CA PHE A 16 -11.17 -7.17 -2.01
C PHE A 16 -10.54 -6.03 -1.20
N ARG A 17 -10.93 -5.85 0.06
CA ARG A 17 -10.39 -4.79 0.92
C ARG A 17 -8.89 -4.97 1.15
N GLU A 18 -8.45 -6.19 1.45
CA GLU A 18 -7.03 -6.50 1.69
C GLU A 18 -6.18 -6.30 0.43
N SER A 19 -6.65 -6.81 -0.72
CA SER A 19 -5.93 -6.63 -1.99
C SER A 19 -5.87 -5.18 -2.43
N PHE A 20 -6.95 -4.41 -2.26
CA PHE A 20 -6.97 -2.99 -2.55
C PHE A 20 -5.98 -2.21 -1.67
N ARG A 21 -5.95 -2.50 -0.35
CA ARG A 21 -5.00 -1.87 0.57
C ARG A 21 -3.54 -2.16 0.18
N LYS A 22 -3.23 -3.42 -0.17
CA LYS A 22 -1.90 -3.80 -0.64
C LYS A 22 -1.52 -3.08 -1.93
N GLY A 23 -2.44 -2.99 -2.89
CA GLY A 23 -2.21 -2.28 -4.15
C GLY A 23 -1.91 -0.79 -3.95
N ILE A 24 -2.62 -0.12 -3.05
CA ILE A 24 -2.32 1.28 -2.69
C ILE A 24 -0.92 1.39 -2.09
N GLN A 25 -0.57 0.51 -1.14
CA GLN A 25 0.73 0.54 -0.49
C GLN A 25 1.87 0.31 -1.50
N GLU A 26 1.73 -0.67 -2.39
CA GLU A 26 2.71 -0.94 -3.46
C GLU A 26 2.83 0.25 -4.43
N ALA A 27 1.72 0.90 -4.78
CA ALA A 27 1.74 2.10 -5.62
C ALA A 27 2.51 3.26 -4.96
N SER A 28 2.23 3.54 -3.68
CA SER A 28 2.95 4.58 -2.91
C SER A 28 4.46 4.29 -2.84
N LEU A 29 4.85 3.02 -2.66
CA LEU A 29 6.26 2.62 -2.63
C LEU A 29 6.93 2.76 -4.01
N ASN A 30 6.26 2.37 -5.08
CA ASN A 30 6.78 2.55 -6.44
C ASN A 30 7.00 4.03 -6.78
N ILE A 31 6.08 4.90 -6.36
CA ILE A 31 6.25 6.35 -6.49
C ILE A 31 7.44 6.80 -5.64
N ALA A 32 7.55 6.35 -4.39
CA ALA A 32 8.67 6.69 -3.51
C ALA A 32 10.03 6.33 -4.11
N SER A 33 10.17 5.10 -4.59
CA SER A 33 11.40 4.61 -5.25
C SER A 33 11.74 5.44 -6.48
N ASN A 34 10.76 5.75 -7.33
CA ASN A 34 10.98 6.60 -8.49
C ASN A 34 11.45 8.00 -8.09
N LEU A 35 10.83 8.63 -7.09
CA LEU A 35 11.23 9.95 -6.63
C LEU A 35 12.66 9.93 -6.05
N LEU A 36 13.00 8.97 -5.21
CA LEU A 36 14.35 8.83 -4.65
C LEU A 36 15.40 8.62 -5.76
N ASN A 37 15.10 7.77 -6.74
CA ASN A 37 15.99 7.52 -7.89
C ASN A 37 16.17 8.75 -8.77
N ASN A 38 15.20 9.67 -8.78
CA ASN A 38 15.29 10.96 -9.47
C ASN A 38 15.93 12.06 -8.60
N GLY A 39 16.48 11.73 -7.43
CA GLY A 39 17.22 12.65 -6.58
C GLY A 39 16.36 13.55 -5.68
N PHE A 40 15.06 13.25 -5.55
CA PHE A 40 14.21 13.96 -4.60
C PHE A 40 14.58 13.62 -3.16
N LYS A 41 14.52 14.62 -2.27
CA LYS A 41 14.80 14.45 -0.84
C LYS A 41 13.73 13.60 -0.17
N THR A 42 14.14 12.77 0.79
CA THR A 42 13.25 11.89 1.58
C THR A 42 12.03 12.63 2.14
N GLN A 43 12.20 13.84 2.68
CA GLN A 43 11.09 14.63 3.22
C GLN A 43 10.01 14.97 2.17
N TYR A 44 10.42 15.27 0.93
CA TYR A 44 9.47 15.50 -0.16
C TYR A 44 8.79 14.20 -0.59
N VAL A 45 9.54 13.10 -0.60
CA VAL A 45 8.99 11.78 -0.91
C VAL A 45 7.89 11.40 0.08
N LEU A 46 8.15 11.47 1.39
CA LEU A 46 7.18 11.17 2.44
C LEU A 46 5.92 12.04 2.33
N GLN A 47 6.07 13.31 1.95
CA GLN A 47 4.93 14.22 1.75
C GLN A 47 4.05 13.80 0.57
N VAL A 48 4.65 13.38 -0.55
CA VAL A 48 3.92 13.05 -1.79
C VAL A 48 3.28 11.67 -1.72
N THR A 49 3.95 10.71 -1.09
CA THR A 49 3.51 9.31 -1.05
C THR A 49 2.64 9.00 0.15
N GLU A 50 2.52 9.95 1.09
CA GLU A 50 1.86 9.80 2.40
C GLU A 50 2.40 8.63 3.22
N LEU A 51 3.61 8.15 2.90
CA LEU A 51 4.29 7.10 3.65
C LEU A 51 4.88 7.68 4.93
N THR A 52 4.94 6.86 5.99
CA THR A 52 5.76 7.18 7.15
C THR A 52 7.23 6.84 6.89
N GLU A 53 8.11 7.42 7.70
CA GLU A 53 9.54 7.14 7.61
C GLU A 53 9.83 5.66 7.90
N GLU A 54 9.09 5.05 8.83
CA GLU A 54 9.18 3.62 9.13
C GLU A 54 8.77 2.75 7.94
N GLU A 55 7.65 3.07 7.27
CA GLU A 55 7.17 2.32 6.10
C GLU A 55 8.17 2.38 4.94
N LEU A 56 8.73 3.55 4.68
CA LEU A 56 9.74 3.73 3.65
C LEU A 56 11.05 2.99 4.01
N THR A 57 11.49 3.08 5.26
CA THR A 57 12.74 2.46 5.74
C THR A 57 12.64 0.94 5.76
N GLN A 58 11.52 0.39 6.21
CA GLN A 58 11.27 -1.05 6.21
C GLN A 58 11.30 -1.63 4.79
N PHE A 59 10.90 -0.84 3.79
CA PHE A 59 10.95 -1.24 2.40
C PHE A 59 12.37 -1.13 1.80
N LEU A 60 13.10 -0.06 2.10
CA LEU A 60 14.47 0.14 1.60
C LEU A 60 15.49 -0.83 2.22
N ASN A 61 15.25 -1.29 3.45
CA ASN A 61 16.13 -2.21 4.18
C ASN A 61 15.79 -3.70 3.97
N LYS A 62 14.97 -4.02 2.97
CA LYS A 62 14.51 -5.36 2.64
C LYS A 62 15.37 -5.99 1.55
#